data_AF-A0A0B7BYK0-F1
#
_entry.id   AF-A0A0B7BYK0-F1
#
_cell.length_a   1.000
_cell.length_b   1.000
_cell.length_c   1.000
_cell.angle_alpha   90.00
_cell.angle_beta   90.00
_cell.angle_gamma   90.00
#
_symmetry.space_group_name_H-M   'P 1'
#
loop_
_entity.id
_entity.type
_entity.pdbx_description
1 polymer ?
#
loop_
_entity_poly.entity_id
_entity_poly.type
_entity_poly.pdbx_seq_one_letter_code
_entity_poly.pdbx_strand_id
1 'polypeptide(L)'
;VETHVNRCGKNNGGCSHLCLPNPKGTSCTCPTGILMNVDGKTCHDGPSKYLLFAARGSIRRISLDTPDYTDVYLPLPDLHNVIALDFDYQDSMVYYTDVYLDVIRRASLNGSQWMENIV
;
A
#
# COMPACT_ATOMS: atom_id res chain seq x y z
N VAL A 1 34.63 11.41 -18.23
CA VAL A 1 33.63 10.78 -17.35
C VAL A 1 32.27 11.16 -17.89
N GLU A 2 31.54 10.24 -18.51
CA GLU A 2 30.15 10.50 -18.90
C GLU A 2 29.31 10.58 -17.63
N THR A 3 28.78 11.78 -17.35
CA THR A 3 27.87 12.00 -16.24
C THR A 3 26.47 11.58 -16.69
N HIS A 4 26.10 10.32 -16.42
CA HIS A 4 24.71 9.91 -16.60
C HIS A 4 23.82 10.69 -15.64
N VAL A 5 23.06 11.65 -16.20
CA VAL A 5 22.13 12.47 -15.44
C VAL A 5 20.85 11.68 -15.20
N ASN A 6 20.40 11.61 -13.94
CA ASN A 6 19.08 11.08 -13.61
C ASN A 6 18.02 11.87 -14.39
N ARG A 7 17.28 11.20 -15.28
CA ARG A 7 16.27 11.83 -16.14
C ARG A 7 15.10 12.44 -15.36
N CYS A 8 14.83 11.95 -14.15
CA CYS A 8 13.84 12.53 -13.25
C CYS A 8 14.33 13.85 -12.63
N GLY A 9 15.65 14.05 -12.57
CA GLY A 9 16.26 15.31 -12.16
C GLY A 9 15.79 15.78 -10.79
N LYS A 10 15.38 17.05 -10.71
CA LYS A 10 14.93 17.70 -9.47
C LYS A 10 13.46 17.38 -9.18
N ASN A 11 13.10 17.36 -7.89
CA ASN A 11 11.72 17.16 -7.42
C ASN A 11 11.04 15.91 -8.00
N ASN A 12 11.78 14.81 -8.18
CA ASN A 12 11.25 13.54 -8.70
C ASN A 12 10.50 13.69 -10.06
N GLY A 13 10.95 14.59 -10.94
CA GLY A 13 10.26 14.90 -12.20
C GLY A 13 8.88 15.57 -12.03
N GLY A 14 8.56 16.00 -10.81
CA GLY A 14 7.24 16.46 -10.39
C GLY A 14 6.27 15.33 -10.02
N CYS A 15 6.73 14.08 -9.93
CA CYS A 15 5.89 12.94 -9.57
C CYS A 15 5.68 12.84 -8.05
N SER A 16 4.45 12.56 -7.63
CA SER A 16 4.12 12.31 -6.21
C SER A 16 4.79 11.06 -5.64
N HIS A 17 4.88 9.99 -6.44
CA HIS A 17 5.38 8.68 -6.00
C HIS A 17 6.58 8.23 -6.84
N LEU A 18 6.35 7.60 -7.99
CA LEU A 18 7.43 7.04 -8.80
C LEU A 18 7.63 7.87 -10.07
N CYS A 19 8.89 8.20 -10.36
CA CYS A 19 9.31 8.71 -11.65
C CYS A 19 10.15 7.65 -12.36
N LEU A 20 9.66 7.17 -13.50
CA LEU A 20 10.30 6.11 -14.27
C LEU A 20 10.78 6.64 -15.62
N PRO A 21 12.00 6.31 -16.06
CA PRO A 21 12.47 6.66 -17.40
C PRO A 21 11.72 5.84 -18.45
N ASN A 22 11.46 6.46 -19.61
CA ASN A 22 10.88 5.79 -20.77
C ASN A 22 11.58 6.27 -22.06
N PRO A 23 11.35 5.65 -23.24
CA PRO A 23 12.03 6.03 -24.49
C PRO A 23 11.81 7.49 -24.89
N LYS A 24 10.71 8.12 -24.49
CA LYS A 24 10.35 9.52 -24.79
C LYS A 24 10.83 10.52 -23.72
N GLY A 25 11.37 10.05 -22.60
CA GLY A 25 11.77 10.89 -21.47
C GLY A 25 11.55 10.20 -20.13
N THR A 26 10.59 10.68 -19.36
CA THR A 26 10.15 10.13 -18.07
C THR A 26 8.62 10.11 -17.97
N SER A 27 8.09 9.29 -17.08
CA SER A 27 6.66 9.20 -16.77
C SER A 27 6.47 8.97 -15.28
N CYS A 28 5.43 9.59 -14.72
CA CYS A 28 5.01 9.29 -13.36
C CYS A 28 4.23 7.98 -13.31
N THR A 29 4.35 7.23 -12.23
CA THR A 29 3.63 5.97 -12.02
C THR A 29 3.25 5.84 -10.55
N CYS A 30 2.09 5.24 -10.30
CA CYS A 30 1.56 5.04 -8.96
C CYS A 30 1.90 3.64 -8.44
N PRO A 31 1.96 3.44 -7.12
CA PRO A 31 2.11 2.11 -6.54
C PRO A 31 1.02 1.15 -7.03
N THR A 32 1.29 -0.15 -6.95
CA THR A 32 0.35 -1.19 -7.36
C THR A 32 -1.02 -1.00 -6.71
N GLY A 33 -2.07 -1.07 -7.53
CA GLY A 33 -3.45 -0.91 -7.08
C GLY A 33 -3.90 0.54 -6.84
N ILE A 34 -3.05 1.54 -7.04
CA ILE A 34 -3.38 2.96 -6.85
C ILE A 34 -3.50 3.64 -8.22
N LEU A 35 -4.59 4.37 -8.43
CA LEU A 35 -4.83 5.12 -9.66
C LEU A 35 -4.04 6.45 -9.68
N MET A 36 -3.79 6.94 -10.90
CA MET A 36 -3.19 8.24 -11.16
C MET A 36 -4.28 9.31 -11.31
N ASN A 37 -4.05 10.49 -10.73
CA ASN A 37 -4.92 11.63 -10.91
C ASN A 37 -4.83 12.17 -12.35
N VAL A 38 -5.79 13.01 -12.72
CA VAL A 38 -5.92 13.62 -14.06
C VAL A 38 -4.72 14.49 -14.46
N ASP A 39 -3.91 14.93 -13.50
CA ASP A 39 -2.71 15.75 -13.74
C ASP A 39 -1.52 14.94 -14.31
N GLY A 40 -1.63 13.60 -14.33
CA GLY A 40 -0.59 12.70 -14.80
C GLY A 40 0.67 12.65 -13.93
N LYS A 41 0.60 13.18 -12.69
CA LYS A 41 1.77 13.33 -11.80
C LYS A 41 1.50 12.92 -10.36
N THR A 42 0.28 13.15 -9.88
CA THR A 42 -0.14 12.78 -8.54
C THR A 42 -0.91 11.47 -8.55
N CYS A 43 -0.84 10.73 -7.44
CA CYS A 43 -1.59 9.50 -7.24
C CYS A 43 -2.70 9.76 -6.22
N HIS A 44 -3.74 8.94 -6.26
CA HIS A 44 -4.68 8.87 -5.14
C HIS A 44 -3.96 8.41 -3.86
N ASP A 45 -4.49 8.77 -2.70
CA ASP A 45 -3.92 8.38 -1.39
C ASP A 45 -3.94 6.85 -1.17
N GLY A 46 -4.80 6.15 -1.89
CA GLY A 46 -4.92 4.70 -1.90
C GLY A 46 -5.99 4.22 -2.89
N PRO A 47 -6.22 2.90 -2.97
CA PRO A 47 -7.38 2.36 -3.71
C PRO A 47 -8.70 2.81 -3.07
N SER A 48 -9.66 3.23 -3.89
CA SER A 48 -11.02 3.58 -3.50
C SER A 48 -11.85 2.37 -3.11
N LYS A 49 -11.55 1.20 -3.70
CA LYS A 49 -12.20 -0.08 -3.41
C LYS A 49 -11.16 -1.18 -3.39
N TYR A 50 -11.25 -2.04 -2.39
CA TYR A 50 -10.28 -3.12 -2.22
C TYR A 50 -10.88 -4.29 -1.44
N LEU A 51 -10.32 -5.47 -1.65
CA LEU A 51 -10.57 -6.67 -0.85
C LEU A 51 -9.43 -6.82 0.16
N LEU A 52 -9.77 -6.97 1.44
CA LEU A 52 -8.84 -7.35 2.50
C LEU A 52 -9.02 -8.83 2.83
N PHE A 53 -7.92 -9.55 3.01
CA PHE A 53 -7.95 -10.93 3.47
C PHE A 53 -6.73 -11.29 4.33
N ALA A 54 -6.93 -12.23 5.23
CA ALA A 54 -5.88 -12.77 6.09
C ALA A 54 -5.14 -13.90 5.36
N ALA A 55 -3.83 -13.93 5.53
CA ALA A 55 -2.96 -15.03 5.13
C ALA A 55 -2.04 -15.40 6.29
N ARG A 56 -1.47 -16.60 6.25
CA ARG A 56 -0.50 -17.01 7.27
C ARG A 56 0.71 -16.06 7.21
N GLY A 57 0.99 -15.40 8.32
CA GLY A 57 2.08 -14.42 8.45
C GLY A 57 1.88 -13.09 7.72
N SER A 58 0.69 -12.79 7.17
CA SER A 58 0.44 -11.48 6.54
C SER A 58 -1.04 -11.14 6.44
N ILE A 59 -1.36 -9.85 6.42
CA ILE A 59 -2.65 -9.35 5.94
C ILE A 59 -2.40 -8.76 4.57
N ARG A 60 -3.23 -9.11 3.59
CA ARG A 60 -3.06 -8.71 2.19
C ARG A 60 -4.27 -7.93 1.69
N ARG A 61 -4.03 -7.10 0.68
CA ARG A 61 -5.02 -6.25 0.02
C ARG A 61 -4.95 -6.41 -1.49
N ILE A 62 -6.10 -6.53 -2.13
CA ILE A 62 -6.25 -6.47 -3.60
C ILE A 62 -7.02 -5.20 -3.94
N SER A 63 -6.47 -4.36 -4.81
CA SER A 63 -7.22 -3.22 -5.36
C SER A 63 -8.26 -3.71 -6.36
N LEU A 64 -9.45 -3.11 -6.32
CA LEU A 64 -10.52 -3.33 -7.29
C LEU A 64 -10.61 -2.20 -8.31
N ASP A 65 -9.75 -1.19 -8.19
CA ASP A 65 -9.69 -0.05 -9.09
C ASP A 65 -8.85 -0.33 -10.33
N THR A 66 -7.93 -1.29 -10.24
CA THR A 66 -7.00 -1.65 -11.30
C THR A 66 -7.26 -3.09 -11.77
N PRO A 67 -7.10 -3.37 -13.07
CA PRO A 67 -7.48 -4.67 -13.65
C PRO A 67 -6.47 -5.79 -13.39
N ASP A 68 -5.30 -5.48 -12.81
CA ASP A 68 -4.25 -6.45 -12.50
C ASP A 68 -4.59 -7.30 -11.27
N TYR A 69 -5.50 -6.83 -10.40
CA TYR A 69 -5.94 -7.51 -9.17
C TYR A 69 -4.78 -8.09 -8.33
N THR A 70 -3.62 -7.44 -8.38
CA THR A 70 -2.41 -7.89 -7.68
C THR A 70 -2.59 -7.75 -6.18
N ASP A 71 -2.22 -8.78 -5.43
CA ASP A 71 -2.31 -8.76 -3.98
C ASP A 71 -1.03 -8.24 -3.31
N VAL A 72 -1.16 -7.15 -2.56
CA VAL A 72 -0.06 -6.52 -1.83
C VAL A 72 -0.18 -6.81 -0.35
N TYR A 73 0.94 -7.09 0.34
CA TYR A 73 0.94 -7.22 1.78
C TYR A 73 0.81 -5.84 2.44
N LEU A 74 0.09 -5.76 3.55
CA LEU A 74 0.09 -4.56 4.39
C LEU A 74 1.40 -4.51 5.19
N PRO A 75 1.99 -3.32 5.40
CA PRO A 75 3.26 -3.15 6.10
C PRO A 75 3.07 -3.27 7.64
N LEU A 76 2.54 -4.40 8.10
CA LEU A 76 2.30 -4.68 9.51
C LEU A 76 3.36 -5.66 10.04
N PRO A 77 4.08 -5.34 11.13
CA PRO A 77 5.08 -6.23 11.71
C PRO A 77 4.43 -7.38 12.49
N ASP A 78 5.23 -8.37 12.87
CA ASP A 78 4.93 -9.39 13.88
C ASP A 78 3.63 -10.21 13.67
N LEU A 79 3.21 -10.36 12.42
CA LEU A 79 2.11 -11.25 12.05
C LEU A 79 2.60 -12.70 11.97
N HIS A 80 1.95 -13.60 12.69
CA HIS A 80 2.31 -15.02 12.76
C HIS A 80 1.24 -15.90 12.12
N ASN A 81 0.06 -15.97 12.73
CA ASN A 81 -1.04 -16.79 12.22
C ASN A 81 -2.36 -16.03 12.28
N VAL A 82 -2.52 -15.09 11.34
CA VAL A 82 -3.73 -14.29 11.22
C VAL A 82 -4.85 -15.12 10.57
N ILE A 83 -6.01 -15.19 11.22
CA ILE A 83 -7.15 -16.01 10.77
C ILE A 83 -8.36 -15.17 10.39
N ALA A 84 -8.85 -14.34 11.32
CA ALA A 84 -9.99 -13.46 11.08
C ALA A 84 -9.54 -11.99 11.01
N LEU A 85 -10.27 -11.21 10.22
CA LEU A 85 -10.13 -9.76 10.18
C LEU A 85 -11.50 -9.09 10.06
N ASP A 86 -11.55 -7.84 10.51
CA ASP A 86 -12.64 -6.91 10.29
C ASP A 86 -12.06 -5.50 10.05
N PHE A 87 -12.83 -4.61 9.44
CA PHE A 87 -12.35 -3.30 9.04
C PHE A 87 -13.28 -2.18 9.48
N ASP A 88 -12.71 -1.22 10.21
CA ASP A 88 -13.38 0.05 10.50
C ASP A 88 -13.06 1.07 9.41
N TYR A 89 -14.08 1.42 8.63
CA TYR A 89 -13.97 2.40 7.55
C TYR A 89 -13.77 3.83 8.06
N GLN A 90 -14.36 4.22 9.20
CA GLN A 90 -14.29 5.60 9.67
C GLN A 90 -12.87 5.97 10.09
N ASP A 91 -12.25 5.12 10.90
CA ASP A 91 -10.90 5.35 11.40
C ASP A 91 -9.81 4.69 10.52
N SER A 92 -10.21 3.98 9.45
CA SER A 92 -9.31 3.26 8.55
C SER A 92 -8.40 2.24 9.27
N MET A 93 -8.98 1.51 10.21
CA MET A 93 -8.30 0.53 11.07
C MET A 93 -8.68 -0.89 10.70
N VAL A 94 -7.68 -1.77 10.57
CA VAL A 94 -7.90 -3.22 10.45
C VAL A 94 -7.79 -3.85 11.83
N TYR A 95 -8.80 -4.64 12.18
CA TYR A 95 -8.86 -5.46 13.38
C TYR A 95 -8.59 -6.90 12.98
N TYR A 96 -7.73 -7.60 13.70
CA TYR A 96 -7.36 -8.96 13.32
C TYR A 96 -7.02 -9.83 14.54
N THR A 97 -7.23 -11.13 14.37
CA THR A 97 -6.90 -12.15 15.38
C THR A 97 -5.62 -12.87 14.96
N ASP A 98 -4.63 -12.93 15.84
CA ASP A 98 -3.45 -13.80 15.66
C ASP A 98 -3.51 -14.95 16.66
N VAL A 99 -3.81 -16.15 16.17
CA VAL A 99 -4.04 -17.31 17.04
C VAL A 99 -2.75 -17.92 17.57
N TYR A 100 -1.59 -17.59 17.00
CA TYR A 100 -0.30 -18.03 17.55
C TYR A 100 0.10 -17.16 18.74
N LEU A 101 -0.17 -15.86 18.65
CA LEU A 101 0.12 -14.89 19.70
C LEU A 101 -0.98 -14.80 20.76
N ASP A 102 -2.15 -15.41 20.52
CA ASP A 102 -3.33 -15.39 21.39
C ASP A 102 -3.80 -13.96 21.72
N VAL A 103 -3.91 -13.12 20.68
CA VAL A 103 -4.28 -11.70 20.81
C VAL A 103 -5.28 -11.26 19.75
N ILE A 104 -6.04 -10.22 20.09
CA ILE A 104 -6.77 -9.39 19.13
C ILE A 104 -6.06 -8.04 19.03
N ARG A 105 -5.68 -7.65 17.82
CA ARG A 105 -4.94 -6.40 17.55
C ARG A 105 -5.67 -5.53 16.55
N ARG A 106 -5.36 -4.24 16.56
CA ARG A 106 -5.70 -3.31 15.48
C ARG A 106 -4.50 -2.55 14.98
N ALA A 107 -4.51 -2.18 13.70
CA ALA A 107 -3.49 -1.31 13.11
C ALA A 107 -4.07 -0.46 11.97
N SER A 108 -3.41 0.65 11.66
CA SER A 108 -3.74 1.44 10.46
C SER A 108 -3.25 0.76 9.20
N LEU A 109 -4.02 0.83 8.11
CA LEU A 109 -3.66 0.21 6.82
C LEU A 109 -2.35 0.74 6.21
N ASN A 110 -1.95 1.96 6.55
CA ASN A 110 -0.71 2.57 6.08
C ASN A 110 0.50 2.24 6.99
N GLY A 111 0.29 1.52 8.09
CA GLY A 111 1.31 1.16 9.07
C GLY A 111 1.81 2.31 9.96
N SER A 112 1.19 3.49 9.93
CA SER A 112 1.67 4.66 10.69
C SER A 112 1.37 4.57 12.19
N GLN A 113 0.26 3.92 12.56
CA GLN A 113 -0.07 3.56 13.94
C GLN A 113 0.19 2.08 14.15
N TRP A 114 1.32 1.83 14.79
CA TRP A 114 1.81 0.50 15.07
C TRP A 114 0.92 -0.16 16.14
N MET A 115 0.34 -1.28 15.74
CA MET A 115 -0.31 -2.34 16.51
C MET A 115 -0.64 -2.02 17.98
N GLU A 116 -1.93 -1.91 18.26
CA GLU A 116 -2.44 -1.87 19.63
C GLU A 116 -3.10 -3.22 19.96
N ASN A 117 -2.71 -3.81 21.09
CA ASN A 117 -3.42 -4.95 21.66
C ASN A 117 -4.76 -4.46 22.21
N ILE A 118 -5.83 -5.14 21.83
CA ILE A 118 -7.18 -4.87 22.33
C ILE A 118 -7.49 -5.85 23.47
N VAL A 119 -7.15 -7.12 23.25
CA VAL A 119 -7.25 -8.22 24.22
C VAL A 119 -5.99 -9.06 24.11
#